data_AF-A0A2S2KSI4-F1
#
_entry.id   AF-A0A2S2KSI4-F1
#
_cell.length_a   1.000
_cell.length_b   1.000
_cell.length_c   1.000
_cell.angle_alpha   90.00
_cell.angle_beta   90.00
_cell.angle_gamma   90.00
#
_symmetry.space_group_name_H-M   'P 1'
#
loop_
_entity.id
_entity.type
_entity.pdbx_description
1 polymer ?
#
loop_
_entity_poly.entity_id
_entity_poly.type
_entity_poly.pdbx_seq_one_letter_code
_entity_poly.pdbx_strand_id
1 'polypeptide(L)'
;MPNFILAKVGAGEIIYDLRKKIQDIRSDLNQLGVSPSEIPELIMSANLLRSNEFLSKTNEKQSELISAYEQYSESLEEMLSSVFEIQKDLKDILKEQSLMISQKKTPAKKTSKTKKTKK
;
A
#
# COMPACT_ATOMS: atom_id res chain seq x y z
N MET A 1 12.95 14.64 16.87
CA MET A 1 12.45 13.38 16.30
C MET A 1 11.56 13.73 15.12
N PRO A 2 11.99 13.52 13.87
CA PRO A 2 11.23 13.95 12.71
C PRO A 2 10.08 12.98 12.40
N ASN A 3 8.86 13.49 12.53
CA ASN A 3 7.62 13.26 11.77
C ASN A 3 7.48 12.05 10.80
N PHE A 4 7.83 10.83 11.20
CA PHE A 4 7.65 9.62 10.36
C PHE A 4 6.17 9.28 10.05
N ILE A 5 5.24 9.73 10.90
CA ILE A 5 3.79 9.45 10.76
C ILE A 5 3.17 10.25 9.60
N LEU A 6 3.68 11.46 9.28
CA LEU A 6 3.05 12.33 8.29
C LEU A 6 3.31 11.87 6.84
N ALA A 7 4.45 11.22 6.58
CA ALA A 7 4.78 10.65 5.26
C ALA A 7 3.89 9.44 4.89
N LYS A 8 3.30 8.76 5.87
CA LYS A 8 2.50 7.53 5.68
C LYS A 8 1.03 7.79 5.35
N VAL A 9 0.53 9.02 5.50
CA VAL A 9 -0.89 9.38 5.26
C VAL A 9 -1.22 9.55 3.77
N GLY A 10 -0.23 9.77 2.91
CA GLY A 10 -0.44 9.96 1.46
C GLY A 10 -0.62 8.68 0.63
N ALA A 11 -0.27 7.51 1.19
CA ALA A 11 -0.37 6.25 0.45
C ALA A 11 -1.82 5.93 0.01
N GLY A 12 -2.81 6.29 0.82
CA GLY A 12 -4.22 6.10 0.47
C GLY A 12 -4.68 6.93 -0.74
N GLU A 13 -4.17 8.16 -0.87
CA GLU A 13 -4.45 9.05 -2.01
C GLU A 13 -3.82 8.49 -3.29
N ILE A 14 -2.55 8.07 -3.22
CA ILE A 14 -1.84 7.43 -4.33
C ILE A 14 -2.58 6.17 -4.81
N ILE A 15 -2.99 5.30 -3.87
CA ILE A 15 -3.74 4.07 -4.18
C ILE A 15 -5.09 4.40 -4.83
N TYR A 16 -5.78 5.45 -4.35
CA TYR A 16 -7.04 5.89 -4.94
C TYR A 16 -6.85 6.40 -6.38
N ASP A 17 -5.84 7.23 -6.62
CA ASP A 17 -5.54 7.77 -7.94
C ASP A 17 -5.11 6.67 -8.91
N LEU A 18 -4.28 5.73 -8.47
CA LEU A 18 -3.90 4.56 -9.26
C LEU A 18 -5.11 3.68 -9.60
N ARG A 19 -6.01 3.47 -8.65
CA ARG A 19 -7.27 2.75 -8.92
C ARG A 19 -8.12 3.47 -9.96
N LYS A 20 -8.24 4.79 -9.89
CA LYS A 20 -8.97 5.58 -10.88
C LYS A 20 -8.31 5.48 -12.26
N LYS A 21 -6.98 5.62 -12.34
CA LYS A 21 -6.21 5.44 -13.57
C LYS A 21 -6.40 4.06 -14.18
N ILE A 22 -6.39 3.00 -13.38
CA ILE A 22 -6.69 1.63 -13.83
C ILE A 22 -8.11 1.54 -14.42
N GLN A 23 -9.10 2.17 -13.79
CA GLN A 23 -10.47 2.19 -14.31
C GLN A 23 -10.57 2.93 -15.65
N ASP A 24 -9.90 4.07 -15.76
CA ASP A 24 -9.85 4.86 -16.99
C ASP A 24 -9.21 4.08 -18.14
N ILE A 25 -8.05 3.45 -17.91
CA ILE A 25 -7.37 2.61 -18.92
C ILE A 25 -8.26 1.42 -19.35
N ARG A 26 -8.97 0.79 -18.41
CA ARG A 26 -9.91 -0.29 -18.75
C ARG A 26 -11.10 0.22 -19.57
N SER A 27 -11.58 1.41 -19.29
CA SER A 27 -12.61 2.07 -20.10
C SER A 27 -12.11 2.34 -21.52
N ASP A 28 -10.90 2.88 -21.67
CA ASP A 28 -10.26 3.12 -22.96
C ASP A 28 -10.11 1.81 -23.77
N LEU A 29 -9.62 0.74 -23.15
CA LEU A 29 -9.49 -0.58 -23.77
C LEU A 29 -10.84 -1.16 -24.21
N ASN A 30 -11.90 -0.96 -23.42
CA ASN A 30 -13.24 -1.39 -23.80
C ASN A 30 -13.81 -0.57 -24.97
N GLN A 31 -13.48 0.73 -25.04
CA GLN A 31 -13.89 1.62 -26.13
C GLN A 31 -13.16 1.34 -27.45
N LEU A 32 -11.89 0.88 -27.39
CA LEU A 32 -11.15 0.39 -28.55
C LEU A 32 -11.87 -0.78 -29.24
N GLY A 33 -12.67 -1.54 -28.49
CA GLY A 33 -13.53 -2.60 -29.02
C GLY A 33 -12.77 -3.85 -29.43
N VAL A 34 -13.36 -4.61 -30.36
CA VAL A 34 -12.76 -5.82 -30.92
C VAL A 34 -11.95 -5.50 -32.17
N SER A 35 -10.98 -6.38 -32.46
CA SER A 35 -10.12 -6.25 -33.63
C SER A 35 -10.92 -5.99 -34.91
N PRO A 36 -10.50 -5.01 -35.74
CA PRO A 36 -11.21 -4.70 -36.98
C PRO A 36 -11.21 -5.92 -37.92
N SER A 37 -12.38 -6.30 -38.42
CA SER A 37 -12.53 -7.29 -39.50
C SER A 37 -12.18 -6.66 -40.84
N GLU A 38 -11.58 -7.42 -41.75
CA GLU A 38 -11.26 -6.93 -43.11
C GLU A 38 -12.49 -6.31 -43.80
N ILE A 39 -12.28 -5.18 -44.46
CA ILE A 39 -13.28 -4.52 -45.30
C ILE A 39 -12.99 -4.92 -46.75
N PRO A 40 -13.91 -5.63 -47.45
CA PRO A 40 -13.66 -6.14 -48.80
C PRO A 40 -13.33 -5.06 -49.83
N GLU A 41 -13.86 -3.86 -49.65
CA GLU A 41 -13.64 -2.70 -50.54
C GLU A 41 -12.24 -2.10 -50.36
N LEU A 42 -11.56 -2.39 -49.25
CA LEU A 42 -10.20 -1.91 -49.01
C LEU A 42 -9.17 -2.87 -49.60
N ILE A 43 -8.14 -2.29 -50.22
CA ILE A 43 -6.96 -3.06 -50.61
C ILE A 43 -6.32 -3.69 -49.37
N MET A 44 -5.67 -4.84 -49.56
CA MET A 44 -5.06 -5.62 -48.48
C MET A 44 -4.10 -4.80 -47.60
N SER A 45 -3.31 -3.89 -48.20
CA SER A 45 -2.40 -3.03 -47.44
C SER A 45 -3.13 -2.05 -46.51
N ALA A 46 -4.30 -1.54 -46.90
CA ALA A 46 -5.11 -0.65 -46.06
C ALA A 46 -5.76 -1.43 -44.90
N ASN A 47 -6.23 -2.66 -45.16
CA ASN A 47 -6.70 -3.55 -44.09
C ASN A 47 -5.58 -3.88 -43.09
N LEU A 48 -4.39 -4.25 -43.58
CA LEU A 48 -3.20 -4.51 -42.75
C LEU A 48 -2.81 -3.30 -41.90
N LEU A 49 -2.81 -2.10 -42.47
CA LEU A 49 -2.47 -0.88 -41.73
C LEU A 49 -3.43 -0.65 -40.57
N ARG A 50 -4.73 -0.80 -40.80
CA ARG A 50 -5.76 -0.64 -39.76
C ARG A 50 -5.64 -1.69 -38.65
N SER A 51 -5.37 -2.95 -39.01
CA SER A 51 -5.14 -4.01 -38.02
C SER A 51 -3.88 -3.77 -37.20
N ASN A 52 -2.79 -3.33 -37.82
CA ASN A 52 -1.56 -2.97 -37.10
C ASN A 52 -1.77 -1.76 -36.18
N GLU A 53 -2.50 -0.74 -36.62
CA GLU A 53 -2.81 0.42 -35.79
C GLU A 53 -3.64 0.01 -34.56
N PHE A 54 -4.66 -0.84 -34.75
CA PHE A 54 -5.45 -1.40 -33.64
C PHE A 54 -4.56 -2.19 -32.67
N LEU A 55 -3.71 -3.08 -33.18
CA LEU A 55 -2.81 -3.89 -32.37
C LEU A 55 -1.83 -3.01 -31.58
N SER A 56 -1.23 -2.00 -32.23
CA SER A 56 -0.29 -1.08 -31.59
C SER A 56 -0.94 -0.32 -30.45
N LYS A 57 -2.13 0.26 -30.69
CA LYS A 57 -2.89 1.01 -29.67
C LYS A 57 -3.32 0.12 -28.51
N THR A 58 -3.79 -1.09 -28.82
CA THR A 58 -4.20 -2.07 -27.80
C THR A 58 -3.00 -2.48 -26.93
N ASN A 59 -1.87 -2.77 -27.56
CA ASN A 59 -0.67 -3.19 -26.85
C ASN A 59 -0.08 -2.08 -25.97
N GLU A 60 -0.10 -0.84 -26.45
CA GLU A 60 0.28 0.36 -25.68
C GLU A 60 -0.58 0.50 -24.43
N LYS A 61 -1.91 0.46 -24.59
CA LYS A 61 -2.86 0.56 -23.47
C LYS A 61 -2.77 -0.61 -22.49
N GLN A 62 -2.52 -1.83 -22.98
CA GLN A 62 -2.28 -2.99 -22.11
C GLN A 62 -0.99 -2.84 -21.32
N SER A 63 0.07 -2.31 -21.93
CA SER A 63 1.33 -2.02 -21.25
C SER A 63 1.14 -0.95 -20.17
N GLU A 64 0.42 0.14 -20.48
CA GLU A 64 0.04 1.17 -19.50
C GLU A 64 -0.74 0.56 -18.31
N LEU A 65 -1.68 -0.35 -18.60
CA LEU A 65 -2.48 -1.02 -17.58
C LEU A 65 -1.61 -1.88 -16.66
N ILE A 66 -0.67 -2.64 -17.22
CA ILE A 66 0.26 -3.48 -16.45
C ILE A 66 1.11 -2.60 -15.53
N SER A 67 1.71 -1.53 -16.05
CA SER A 67 2.51 -0.61 -15.23
C SER A 67 1.70 0.07 -14.14
N ALA A 68 0.43 0.42 -14.40
CA ALA A 68 -0.45 0.98 -13.38
C ALA A 68 -0.77 -0.03 -12.27
N TYR A 69 -0.98 -1.31 -12.62
CA TYR A 69 -1.17 -2.37 -11.63
C TYR A 69 0.07 -2.65 -10.80
N GLU A 70 1.26 -2.62 -11.40
CA GLU A 70 2.54 -2.77 -10.71
C GLU A 70 2.71 -1.69 -9.64
N GLN A 71 2.54 -0.41 -10.01
CA GLN A 71 2.60 0.72 -9.07
C GLN A 71 1.53 0.61 -7.97
N TYR A 72 0.33 0.13 -8.32
CA TYR A 72 -0.76 -0.06 -7.36
C TYR A 72 -0.42 -1.16 -6.34
N SER A 73 0.17 -2.28 -6.77
CA SER A 73 0.62 -3.34 -5.86
C SER A 73 1.77 -2.87 -4.97
N GLU A 74 2.77 -2.18 -5.50
CA GLU A 74 3.89 -1.64 -4.71
C GLU A 74 3.38 -0.68 -3.63
N SER A 75 2.47 0.24 -3.99
CA SER A 75 1.87 1.18 -3.04
C SER A 75 1.10 0.48 -1.92
N LEU A 76 0.41 -0.63 -2.23
CA LEU A 76 -0.27 -1.45 -1.23
C LEU A 76 0.72 -2.17 -0.29
N GLU A 77 1.81 -2.69 -0.83
CA GLU A 77 2.86 -3.36 -0.07
C GLU A 77 3.58 -2.38 0.89
N GLU A 78 3.85 -1.16 0.45
CA GLU A 78 4.40 -0.11 1.28
C GLU A 78 3.44 0.27 2.42
N MET A 79 2.14 0.43 2.11
CA MET A 79 1.13 0.71 3.12
C MET A 79 1.02 -0.42 4.14
N LEU A 80 1.08 -1.68 3.70
CA LEU A 80 1.02 -2.84 4.59
C LEU A 80 2.27 -2.92 5.49
N SER A 81 3.45 -2.71 4.92
CA SER A 81 4.72 -2.66 5.66
C SER A 81 4.67 -1.57 6.73
N SER A 82 4.14 -0.40 6.36
CA SER A 82 3.91 0.72 7.26
C SER A 82 3.02 0.37 8.46
N VAL A 83 1.92 -0.36 8.22
CA VAL A 83 1.01 -0.83 9.27
C VAL A 83 1.71 -1.81 10.21
N PHE A 84 2.52 -2.73 9.69
CA PHE A 84 3.26 -3.68 10.52
C PHE A 84 4.31 -3.00 11.41
N GLU A 85 4.99 -1.97 10.92
CA GLU A 85 5.89 -1.15 11.74
C GLU A 85 5.14 -0.48 12.89
N ILE A 86 4.00 0.16 12.60
CA ILE A 86 3.16 0.79 13.63
C ILE A 86 2.70 -0.24 14.67
N GLN A 87 2.29 -1.42 14.23
CA GLN A 87 1.89 -2.50 15.13
C GLN A 87 3.05 -2.94 16.05
N LYS A 88 4.26 -3.05 15.50
CA LYS A 88 5.47 -3.39 16.27
C LYS A 88 5.77 -2.31 17.32
N ASP A 89 5.77 -1.05 16.91
CA ASP A 89 6.02 0.09 17.79
C ASP A 89 5.00 0.12 18.94
N LEU A 90 3.71 -0.03 18.63
CA LEU A 90 2.64 -0.08 19.65
C LEU A 90 2.84 -1.24 20.63
N LYS A 91 3.25 -2.42 20.15
CA LYS A 91 3.52 -3.58 21.00
C LYS A 91 4.70 -3.31 21.94
N ASP A 92 5.74 -2.66 21.47
CA ASP A 92 6.92 -2.35 22.29
C ASP A 92 6.62 -1.25 23.32
N ILE A 93 5.85 -0.23 22.94
CA ILE A 93 5.33 0.80 23.87
C ILE A 93 4.52 0.15 25.00
N LEU A 94 3.61 -0.78 24.67
CA LEU A 94 2.78 -1.47 25.67
C LEU A 94 3.63 -2.30 26.65
N LYS A 95 4.68 -2.98 26.17
CA LYS A 95 5.63 -3.70 27.05
C LYS A 95 6.35 -2.75 27.98
N GLU A 96 6.88 -1.64 27.46
CA GLU A 96 7.60 -0.64 28.25
C GLU A 96 6.71 -0.05 29.34
N GLN A 97 5.48 0.34 29.00
CA GLN A 97 4.49 0.84 29.96
C GLN A 97 4.15 -0.20 31.04
N SER A 98 4.01 -1.47 30.67
CA SER A 98 3.77 -2.56 31.62
C SER A 98 4.92 -2.75 32.63
N LEU A 99 6.17 -2.64 32.17
CA LEU A 99 7.35 -2.69 33.04
C LEU A 99 7.38 -1.52 34.02
N MET A 100 7.10 -0.29 33.56
CA MET A 100 7.05 0.90 34.41
C MET A 100 5.97 0.81 35.50
N ILE A 101 4.80 0.24 35.19
CA ILE A 101 3.73 0.03 36.18
C ILE A 101 4.14 -1.02 37.22
N SER A 102 4.81 -2.09 36.79
CA SER A 102 5.26 -3.17 37.68
C SER A 102 6.36 -2.70 38.65
N GLN A 103 7.26 -1.83 38.20
CA GLN A 103 8.32 -1.25 39.05
C GLN A 103 7.79 -0.31 40.15
N LYS A 104 6.62 0.32 39.97
CA LYS A 104 6.00 1.19 40.98
C LYS A 104 5.37 0.43 42.16
N LYS A 105 5.28 -0.91 42.12
CA LYS A 105 4.56 -1.73 43.13
C LYS A 105 5.43 -2.31 44.25
N THR A 106 6.69 -1.91 44.43
CA THR A 106 7.45 -2.32 45.62
C THR A 106 7.21 -1.36 46.80
N PRO A 107 6.43 -1.74 47.83
CA PRO A 107 6.44 -0.98 49.07
C PRO A 107 7.84 -1.08 49.67
N ALA A 108 8.47 0.08 49.87
CA ALA A 108 9.74 0.20 50.58
C ALA A 108 9.67 -0.62 51.88
N LYS A 109 10.58 -1.59 52.00
CA LYS A 109 10.76 -2.46 53.16
C LYS A 109 11.00 -1.56 54.38
N LYS A 110 9.95 -1.25 55.15
CA LYS A 110 10.09 -0.62 56.47
C LYS A 110 10.76 -1.65 57.38
N THR A 111 12.08 -1.55 57.51
CA THR A 111 12.84 -2.26 58.53
C THR A 111 12.47 -1.68 59.89
N SER A 112 11.39 -2.19 60.51
CA SER A 112 11.14 -1.91 61.93
C SER A 112 12.21 -2.65 62.74
N LYS A 113 13.26 -1.94 63.15
CA LYS A 113 14.16 -2.40 64.20
C LYS A 113 13.37 -2.45 65.51
N THR A 114 12.71 -3.58 65.79
CA THR A 114 12.15 -3.84 67.11
C THR A 114 13.31 -4.19 68.04
N LYS A 115 13.71 -3.22 68.86
CA LYS A 115 14.74 -3.34 69.89
C LYS A 115 14.25 -4.39 70.90
N LYS A 116 14.98 -5.50 71.04
CA LYS A 116 14.78 -6.47 72.13
C LYS A 116 15.03 -5.77 73.46
N THR A 117 14.04 -5.73 74.33
CA THR A 117 14.26 -5.43 75.75
C THR A 117 13.92 -6.68 76.54
N LYS A 118 14.96 -7.35 77.03
CA LYS A 118 14.87 -8.32 78.14
C LYS A 118 14.62 -7.51 79.42
N LYS A 119 13.56 -7.81 80.16
CA LYS A 119 13.61 -8.04 81.60
C LYS A 119 12.33 -8.71 82.07
#